data_AF-A0AAV8VHW0-F1
#
_entry.id   AF-A0AAV8VHW0-F1
#
_cell.length_a   1.000
_cell.length_b   1.000
_cell.length_c   1.000
_cell.angle_alpha   90.00
_cell.angle_beta   90.00
_cell.angle_gamma   90.00
#
_symmetry.space_group_name_H-M   'P 1'
#
loop_
_entity.id
_entity.type
_entity.pdbx_description
1 polymer ?
#
loop_
_entity_poly.entity_id
_entity_poly.type
_entity_poly.pdbx_seq_one_letter_code
_entity_poly.pdbx_strand_id
1 'polypeptide(L)'
;MASPSDLRIAVICSSNMNRSMEAHAFLSKKGFDVKSYGTGDKVKIPGSAADKPNIYDFGTSYEEIYLDLLQKDKSLYTQNGLLHTLDRNRRIKSHPEKFQECDEKFDILITCEERVYDQVVEYMESKTPTDNSIVHVINIDIQDNLEEAVIGAFFNK
;
A
#
# COMPACT_ATOMS: atom_id res chain seq x y z
N MET A 1 11.87 -10.65 25.18
CA MET A 1 11.40 -9.99 23.94
C MET A 1 9.89 -9.97 24.04
N ALA A 2 9.25 -8.80 23.99
CA ALA A 2 7.79 -8.72 24.03
C ALA A 2 7.24 -9.52 22.84
N SER A 3 6.20 -10.34 23.06
CA SER A 3 5.48 -10.95 21.95
C SER A 3 4.91 -9.81 21.09
N PRO A 4 5.02 -9.87 19.75
CA PRO A 4 4.20 -9.01 18.91
C PRO A 4 2.75 -9.15 19.37
N SER A 5 2.05 -8.04 19.54
CA SER A 5 0.62 -8.07 19.83
C SER A 5 -0.10 -8.87 18.74
N ASP A 6 -1.11 -9.67 19.08
CA ASP A 6 -1.95 -10.44 18.12
C ASP A 6 -2.87 -9.53 17.25
N LEU A 7 -2.48 -8.26 17.06
CA LEU A 7 -3.21 -7.28 16.27
C LEU A 7 -3.02 -7.57 14.79
N ARG A 8 -4.12 -7.68 14.06
CA ARG A 8 -4.18 -7.73 12.61
C ARG A 8 -4.28 -6.31 12.06
N ILE A 9 -3.27 -5.89 11.30
CA ILE A 9 -3.13 -4.53 10.80
C ILE A 9 -3.27 -4.52 9.28
N ALA A 10 -4.00 -3.56 8.73
CA ALA A 10 -3.94 -3.25 7.30
C ALA A 10 -3.43 -1.83 7.09
N VAL A 11 -2.43 -1.67 6.21
CA VAL A 11 -1.95 -0.35 5.77
C VAL A 11 -2.45 -0.05 4.36
N ILE A 12 -3.06 1.12 4.17
CA ILE A 12 -3.83 1.44 2.97
C ILE A 12 -3.33 2.76 2.38
N CYS A 13 -3.00 2.76 1.09
CA CYS A 13 -2.71 3.97 0.32
C CYS A 13 -3.55 4.00 -0.96
N SER A 14 -3.21 4.85 -1.94
CA SER A 14 -3.96 4.91 -3.20
C SER A 14 -3.69 3.71 -4.13
N SER A 15 -2.44 3.50 -4.53
CA SER A 15 -2.06 2.51 -5.56
C SER A 15 -1.50 1.19 -5.02
N ASN A 16 -1.38 1.04 -3.70
CA ASN A 16 -0.67 -0.08 -3.06
C ASN A 16 0.72 -0.35 -3.66
N MET A 17 1.50 0.71 -3.86
CA MET A 17 2.80 0.64 -4.54
C MET A 17 3.95 1.12 -3.67
N ASN A 18 3.81 2.30 -3.06
CA ASN A 18 4.87 2.96 -2.29
C ASN A 18 4.58 2.90 -0.78
N ARG A 19 3.88 3.92 -0.25
CA ARG A 19 3.62 4.13 1.19
C ARG A 19 3.14 2.90 1.95
N SER A 20 2.04 2.26 1.50
CA SER A 20 1.50 1.08 2.21
C SER A 20 2.41 -0.14 2.13
N MET A 21 3.20 -0.29 1.07
CA MET A 21 4.11 -1.41 0.90
C MET A 21 5.43 -1.24 1.67
N GLU A 22 5.93 0.00 1.83
CA GLU A 22 7.03 0.27 2.77
C GLU A 22 6.63 -0.02 4.21
N ALA A 23 5.46 0.49 4.63
CA ALA A 23 4.93 0.21 5.96
C ALA A 23 4.68 -1.28 6.19
N HIS A 24 4.14 -1.99 5.18
CA HIS A 24 4.00 -3.45 5.22
C HIS A 24 5.35 -4.13 5.46
N ALA A 25 6.38 -3.81 4.64
CA ALA A 25 7.70 -4.39 4.77
C ALA A 25 8.27 -4.22 6.18
N PHE A 26 8.12 -3.02 6.74
CA PHE A 26 8.61 -2.68 8.06
C PHE A 26 7.86 -3.42 9.17
N LEU A 27 6.53 -3.38 9.18
CA LEU A 27 5.70 -4.02 10.20
C LEU A 27 5.85 -5.55 10.17
N SER A 28 5.92 -6.14 8.97
CA SER A 28 6.18 -7.57 8.79
C SER A 28 7.53 -7.98 9.37
N LYS A 29 8.59 -7.18 9.11
CA LYS A 29 9.92 -7.40 9.69
C LYS A 29 9.95 -7.28 11.23
N LYS A 30 9.00 -6.56 11.83
CA LYS A 30 8.81 -6.46 13.28
C LYS A 30 7.93 -7.57 13.86
N GLY A 31 7.37 -8.44 13.01
CA GLY A 31 6.58 -9.61 13.43
C GLY A 31 5.09 -9.33 13.64
N PHE A 32 4.56 -8.22 13.14
CA PHE A 32 3.11 -7.96 13.15
C PHE A 32 2.40 -8.75 12.04
N ASP A 33 1.15 -9.18 12.28
CA ASP A 33 0.26 -9.65 11.22
C ASP A 33 -0.23 -8.44 10.42
N VAL A 34 0.43 -8.17 9.29
CA VAL A 34 0.16 -7.00 8.47
C VAL A 34 -0.22 -7.39 7.05
N LYS A 35 -1.23 -6.70 6.53
CA LYS A 35 -1.59 -6.68 5.10
C LYS A 35 -1.59 -5.25 4.59
N SER A 36 -1.67 -5.10 3.27
CA SER A 36 -1.64 -3.77 2.66
C SER A 36 -2.46 -3.69 1.40
N TYR A 37 -3.12 -2.55 1.18
CA TYR A 37 -4.08 -2.36 0.10
C TYR A 37 -3.99 -0.97 -0.54
N GLY A 38 -4.77 -0.81 -1.60
CA GLY A 38 -5.00 0.42 -2.35
C GLY A 38 -6.49 0.76 -2.39
N THR A 39 -6.87 2.04 -2.36
CA THR A 39 -8.27 2.47 -2.54
C THR A 39 -8.59 3.03 -3.92
N GLY A 40 -7.56 3.30 -4.72
CA GLY A 40 -7.72 3.90 -6.05
C GLY A 40 -8.53 3.03 -7.01
N ASP A 41 -9.00 3.63 -8.11
CA ASP A 41 -9.66 2.86 -9.16
C ASP A 41 -8.69 1.97 -9.93
N LYS A 42 -7.47 2.47 -10.11
CA LYS A 42 -6.36 1.83 -10.81
C LYS A 42 -5.05 2.11 -10.08
N VAL A 43 -4.07 1.25 -10.32
CA VAL A 43 -2.70 1.43 -9.85
C VAL A 43 -2.03 2.48 -10.73
N LYS A 44 -1.81 3.68 -10.18
CA LYS A 44 -1.12 4.79 -10.87
C LYS A 44 0.28 4.96 -10.30
N ILE A 45 1.28 4.97 -11.17
CA ILE A 45 2.69 5.21 -10.81
C ILE A 45 3.31 6.27 -11.74
N PRO A 46 4.35 7.00 -11.28
CA PRO A 46 5.03 7.99 -12.10
C PRO A 46 5.51 7.42 -13.44
N GLY A 47 5.39 8.22 -14.50
CA GLY A 47 5.92 7.91 -15.83
C GLY A 47 6.97 8.93 -16.27
N SER A 48 7.09 9.14 -17.59
CA SER A 48 8.10 10.06 -18.16
C SER A 48 7.79 11.54 -17.93
N ALA A 49 6.53 11.87 -17.64
CA ALA A 49 6.09 13.22 -17.30
C ALA A 49 4.88 13.15 -16.34
N ALA A 50 4.58 14.26 -15.66
CA ALA A 50 3.49 14.33 -14.67
C ALA A 50 2.11 14.04 -15.28
N ASP A 51 1.91 14.41 -16.55
CA ASP A 51 0.69 14.16 -17.33
C ASP A 51 0.64 12.76 -17.96
N LYS A 52 1.72 11.97 -17.84
CA LYS A 52 1.86 10.63 -18.46
C LYS A 52 2.21 9.56 -17.43
N PRO A 53 1.32 9.28 -16.45
CA PRO A 53 1.53 8.19 -15.50
C PRO A 53 1.43 6.83 -16.19
N ASN A 54 2.10 5.82 -15.63
CA ASN A 54 1.79 4.43 -15.97
C ASN A 54 0.59 3.98 -15.14
N ILE A 55 -0.38 3.35 -15.79
CA ILE A 55 -1.66 2.97 -15.19
C ILE A 55 -1.88 1.48 -15.44
N TYR A 56 -2.19 0.74 -14.37
CA TYR A 56 -2.47 -0.69 -14.41
C TYR A 56 -3.76 -1.00 -13.62
N ASP A 57 -4.36 -2.14 -13.91
CA ASP A 57 -5.46 -2.65 -13.10
C ASP A 57 -4.94 -3.28 -11.81
N PHE A 58 -5.76 -3.24 -10.75
CA PHE A 58 -5.50 -4.06 -9.58
C PHE A 58 -5.51 -5.54 -9.99
N GLY A 59 -4.64 -6.35 -9.38
CA GLY A 59 -4.42 -7.74 -9.78
C GLY A 59 -3.31 -7.94 -10.83
N THR A 60 -2.89 -6.92 -11.58
CA THR A 60 -1.67 -7.02 -12.41
C THR A 60 -0.46 -7.23 -11.50
N SER A 61 0.33 -8.28 -11.73
CA SER A 61 1.44 -8.62 -10.84
C SER A 61 2.55 -7.56 -10.85
N TYR A 62 3.25 -7.40 -9.73
CA TYR A 62 4.41 -6.49 -9.68
C TYR A 62 5.52 -6.93 -10.64
N GLU A 63 5.61 -8.23 -10.96
CA GLU A 63 6.53 -8.76 -11.97
C GLU A 63 6.17 -8.27 -13.37
N GLU A 64 4.89 -8.35 -13.76
CA GLU A 64 4.42 -7.85 -15.06
C GLU A 64 4.65 -6.34 -15.18
N ILE A 65 4.33 -5.57 -14.13
CA ILE A 65 4.59 -4.12 -14.10
C ILE A 65 6.09 -3.85 -14.24
N TYR A 66 6.93 -4.61 -13.53
CA TYR A 66 8.38 -4.45 -13.62
C TYR A 66 8.91 -4.72 -15.03
N LEU A 67 8.48 -5.81 -15.67
CA LEU A 67 8.91 -6.16 -17.02
C LEU A 67 8.45 -5.12 -18.06
N ASP A 68 7.23 -4.60 -17.91
CA ASP A 68 6.71 -3.51 -18.76
C ASP A 68 7.54 -2.23 -18.63
N LEU A 69 7.82 -1.78 -17.40
CA LEU A 69 8.67 -0.60 -17.18
C LEU A 69 10.10 -0.81 -17.68
N LEU A 70 10.65 -2.01 -17.46
CA LEU A 70 11.98 -2.38 -17.93
C LEU A 70 12.08 -2.29 -19.46
N GLN A 71 11.03 -2.72 -20.18
CA GLN A 71 10.95 -2.63 -21.63
C GLN A 71 10.74 -1.20 -22.13
N LYS A 72 9.95 -0.39 -21.42
CA LYS A 72 9.65 1.00 -21.79
C LYS A 72 10.87 1.92 -21.69
N ASP A 73 11.49 1.98 -20.51
CA ASP A 73 12.69 2.80 -20.27
C ASP A 73 13.41 2.37 -18.98
N LYS A 74 14.28 1.36 -19.10
CA LYS A 74 15.08 0.88 -17.98
C LYS A 74 15.85 2.01 -17.27
N SER A 75 16.41 2.96 -18.03
CA SER A 75 17.26 4.00 -17.44
C SER A 75 16.44 4.91 -16.54
N LEU A 76 15.34 5.45 -17.07
CA LEU A 76 14.43 6.33 -16.34
C LEU A 76 13.90 5.65 -15.07
N TYR A 77 13.36 4.43 -15.19
CA TYR A 77 12.72 3.75 -14.06
C TYR A 77 13.71 3.17 -13.04
N THR A 78 14.99 3.02 -13.42
CA THR A 78 16.06 2.80 -12.45
C THR A 78 16.38 4.09 -11.70
N GLN A 79 16.53 5.21 -12.42
CA GLN A 79 16.99 6.48 -11.87
C GLN A 79 15.97 7.11 -10.90
N ASN A 80 14.67 6.93 -11.15
CA ASN A 80 13.60 7.36 -10.26
C ASN A 80 13.24 6.35 -9.15
N GLY A 81 13.94 5.22 -9.09
CA GLY A 81 13.76 4.19 -8.06
C GLY A 81 12.54 3.27 -8.21
N LEU A 82 11.71 3.41 -9.25
CA LEU A 82 10.51 2.58 -9.40
C LEU A 82 10.81 1.09 -9.59
N LEU A 83 11.86 0.75 -10.35
CA LEU A 83 12.28 -0.66 -10.51
C LEU A 83 12.69 -1.28 -9.16
N HIS A 84 13.36 -0.52 -8.30
CA HIS A 84 13.73 -0.95 -6.95
C HIS A 84 12.49 -1.14 -6.05
N THR A 85 11.54 -0.21 -6.11
CA THR A 85 10.25 -0.32 -5.40
C THR A 85 9.47 -1.57 -5.80
N LEU A 86 9.44 -1.90 -7.09
CA LEU A 86 8.80 -3.12 -7.60
C LEU A 86 9.55 -4.40 -7.17
N ASP A 87 10.89 -4.36 -7.14
CA ASP A 87 11.72 -5.42 -6.57
C ASP A 87 11.42 -5.70 -5.09
N ARG A 88 11.19 -4.64 -4.30
CA ARG A 88 10.73 -4.79 -2.91
C ARG A 88 9.34 -5.43 -2.88
N ASN A 89 8.40 -4.90 -3.66
CA ASN A 89 7.00 -5.33 -3.61
C ASN A 89 6.81 -6.81 -3.96
N ARG A 90 7.48 -7.30 -5.01
CA ARG A 90 7.36 -8.71 -5.44
C ARG A 90 7.87 -9.71 -4.39
N ARG A 91 8.72 -9.28 -3.45
CA ARG A 91 9.20 -10.11 -2.32
C ARG A 91 8.20 -10.17 -1.17
N ILE A 92 7.27 -9.22 -1.12
CA ILE A 92 6.24 -9.11 -0.08
C ILE A 92 4.99 -9.85 -0.53
N LYS A 93 4.48 -9.56 -1.73
CA LYS A 93 3.32 -10.22 -2.33
C LYS A 93 3.32 -10.12 -3.86
N SER A 94 2.45 -10.86 -4.53
CA SER A 94 2.44 -11.01 -5.99
C SER A 94 1.91 -9.78 -6.75
N HIS A 95 0.85 -9.14 -6.26
CA HIS A 95 0.19 -8.02 -6.92
C HIS A 95 -0.35 -6.99 -5.91
N PRO A 96 -0.59 -5.73 -6.33
CA PRO A 96 -1.36 -4.77 -5.56
C PRO A 96 -2.81 -5.26 -5.42
N GLU A 97 -3.41 -4.97 -4.27
CA GLU A 97 -4.76 -5.42 -3.92
C GLU A 97 -5.63 -4.21 -3.58
N LYS A 98 -6.88 -4.23 -4.05
CA LYS A 98 -7.84 -3.18 -3.79
C LYS A 98 -8.56 -3.44 -2.47
N PHE A 99 -8.60 -2.46 -1.57
CA PHE A 99 -9.20 -2.61 -0.25
C PHE A 99 -10.69 -2.93 -0.35
N GLN A 100 -11.38 -2.32 -1.32
CA GLN A 100 -12.81 -2.51 -1.53
C GLN A 100 -13.20 -3.91 -2.04
N GLU A 101 -12.21 -4.74 -2.41
CA GLU A 101 -12.39 -6.13 -2.85
C GLU A 101 -11.96 -7.14 -1.76
N CYS A 102 -11.58 -6.65 -0.58
CA CYS A 102 -11.12 -7.47 0.54
C CYS A 102 -12.26 -7.79 1.52
N ASP A 103 -12.36 -9.08 1.88
CA ASP A 103 -13.31 -9.60 2.88
C ASP A 103 -12.65 -9.92 4.22
N GLU A 104 -11.37 -9.59 4.40
CA GLU A 104 -10.66 -9.84 5.65
C GLU A 104 -11.01 -8.82 6.74
N LYS A 105 -10.89 -9.27 7.99
CA LYS A 105 -11.08 -8.45 9.19
C LYS A 105 -9.75 -8.07 9.82
N PHE A 106 -9.69 -6.83 10.27
CA PHE A 106 -8.52 -6.22 10.90
C PHE A 106 -8.94 -5.53 12.20
N ASP A 107 -8.00 -5.41 13.13
CA ASP A 107 -8.20 -4.64 14.36
C ASP A 107 -7.89 -3.16 14.12
N ILE A 108 -6.91 -2.88 13.24
CA ILE A 108 -6.45 -1.53 12.91
C ILE A 108 -6.29 -1.36 11.39
N LEU A 109 -6.91 -0.32 10.84
CA LEU A 109 -6.68 0.18 9.49
C LEU A 109 -5.87 1.47 9.58
N ILE A 110 -4.69 1.50 8.95
CA ILE A 110 -3.83 2.67 8.88
C ILE A 110 -3.92 3.23 7.46
N THR A 111 -4.38 4.47 7.30
CA THR A 111 -4.43 5.15 6.00
C THR A 111 -3.29 6.14 5.85
N CYS A 112 -2.77 6.27 4.64
CA CYS A 112 -1.55 7.06 4.37
C CYS A 112 -1.81 8.53 3.97
N GLU A 113 -3.07 8.92 3.81
CA GLU A 113 -3.51 10.29 3.51
C GLU A 113 -5.02 10.45 3.74
N GLU A 114 -5.49 11.67 4.03
CA GLU A 114 -6.90 11.99 4.30
C GLU A 114 -7.87 11.48 3.21
N ARG A 115 -7.52 11.64 1.94
CA ARG A 115 -8.37 11.12 0.85
C ARG A 115 -8.57 9.59 0.91
N VAL A 116 -7.53 8.85 1.29
CA VAL A 116 -7.61 7.38 1.43
C VAL A 116 -8.42 7.03 2.68
N TYR A 117 -8.28 7.81 3.76
CA TYR A 117 -9.12 7.69 4.96
C TYR A 117 -10.61 7.78 4.61
N ASP A 118 -11.03 8.84 3.91
CA ASP A 118 -12.43 9.03 3.52
C ASP A 118 -12.98 7.83 2.72
N GLN A 119 -12.20 7.35 1.75
CA GLN A 119 -12.58 6.20 0.92
C GLN A 119 -12.68 4.89 1.73
N VAL A 120 -11.84 4.71 2.73
CA VAL A 120 -11.91 3.55 3.63
C VAL A 120 -13.15 3.63 4.50
N VAL A 121 -13.43 4.79 5.10
CA VAL A 121 -14.61 4.99 5.95
C VAL A 121 -15.90 4.80 5.14
N GLU A 122 -16.01 5.44 3.98
CA GLU A 122 -17.18 5.31 3.09
C GLU A 122 -17.46 3.84 2.72
N TYR A 123 -16.40 3.09 2.36
CA TYR A 123 -16.53 1.67 2.05
C TYR A 123 -16.97 0.85 3.27
N MET A 124 -16.42 1.11 4.45
CA MET A 124 -16.79 0.38 5.66
C MET A 124 -18.23 0.69 6.09
N GLU A 125 -18.70 1.93 5.94
CA GLU A 125 -20.08 2.33 6.21
C GLU A 125 -21.08 1.72 5.20
N SER A 126 -20.64 1.46 3.97
CA SER A 126 -21.47 0.80 2.95
C SER A 126 -21.73 -0.69 3.24
N LYS A 127 -20.91 -1.32 4.09
CA LYS A 127 -21.07 -2.73 4.45
C LYS A 127 -22.14 -2.90 5.53
N THR A 128 -22.97 -3.93 5.39
CA THR A 128 -23.87 -4.33 6.48
C THR A 128 -23.05 -4.97 7.62
N PRO A 129 -23.13 -4.45 8.87
CA PRO A 129 -22.47 -5.08 10.01
C PRO A 129 -23.03 -6.49 10.23
N THR A 130 -22.15 -7.49 10.30
CA THR A 130 -22.56 -8.90 10.46
C THR A 130 -22.31 -9.45 11.86
N ASP A 131 -21.26 -9.00 12.53
CA ASP A 131 -20.80 -9.54 13.83
C ASP A 131 -20.59 -8.47 14.91
N ASN A 132 -20.89 -7.20 14.60
CA ASN A 132 -20.62 -6.04 15.46
C ASN A 132 -19.16 -5.97 15.94
N SER A 133 -18.22 -6.49 15.15
CA SER A 133 -16.79 -6.31 15.39
C SER A 133 -16.40 -4.84 15.18
N ILE A 134 -15.47 -4.37 16.00
CA ILE A 134 -14.95 -3.00 15.95
C ILE A 134 -13.62 -3.03 15.21
N VAL A 135 -13.39 -2.03 14.37
CA VAL A 135 -12.09 -1.75 13.76
C VAL A 135 -11.73 -0.29 13.99
N HIS A 136 -10.48 -0.02 14.30
CA HIS A 136 -9.97 1.35 14.44
C HIS A 136 -9.39 1.83 13.12
N VAL A 137 -9.86 2.97 12.61
CA VAL A 137 -9.29 3.60 11.41
C VAL A 137 -8.45 4.80 11.85
N ILE A 138 -7.17 4.82 11.49
CA ILE A 138 -6.20 5.84 11.89
C ILE A 138 -5.54 6.40 10.64
N ASN A 139 -5.69 7.70 10.38
CA ASN A 139 -4.95 8.37 9.32
C ASN A 139 -3.59 8.86 9.81
N ILE A 140 -2.55 8.57 9.01
CA ILE A 140 -1.21 9.13 9.16
C ILE A 140 -0.83 9.69 7.79
N ASP A 141 -0.75 11.01 7.69
CA ASP A 141 -0.34 11.64 6.44
C ASP A 141 1.14 11.36 6.17
N ILE A 142 1.39 10.51 5.17
CA ILE A 142 2.73 10.13 4.71
C ILE A 142 2.91 10.74 3.32
N GLN A 143 3.94 11.58 3.15
CA GLN A 143 4.27 12.12 1.83
C GLN A 143 4.65 11.00 0.87
N ASP A 144 4.19 11.09 -0.37
CA ASP A 144 4.40 10.05 -1.38
C ASP A 144 5.76 10.22 -2.09
N ASN A 145 6.84 10.17 -1.32
CA ASN A 145 8.22 10.13 -1.82
C ASN A 145 8.98 8.94 -1.20
N LEU A 146 10.07 8.52 -1.85
CA LEU A 146 10.81 7.32 -1.46
C LEU A 146 11.47 7.44 -0.07
N GLU A 147 11.93 8.63 0.30
CA GLU A 147 12.61 8.87 1.58
C GLU A 147 11.62 8.93 2.75
N GLU A 148 10.47 9.59 2.56
CA GLU A 148 9.46 9.73 3.60
C GLU A 148 8.58 8.50 3.77
N ALA A 149 8.41 7.65 2.74
CA ALA A 149 7.75 6.35 2.94
C ALA A 149 8.54 5.47 3.92
N VAL A 150 9.86 5.58 3.90
CA VAL A 150 10.75 4.94 4.87
C VAL A 150 10.58 5.60 6.24
N ILE A 151 10.62 6.93 6.34
CA ILE A 151 10.47 7.67 7.61
C ILE A 151 9.08 7.46 8.26
N GLY A 152 8.02 7.43 7.46
CA GLY A 152 6.65 7.15 7.90
C GLY A 152 6.51 5.77 8.55
N ALA A 153 7.27 4.78 8.07
CA ALA A 153 7.36 3.48 8.71
C ALA A 153 8.13 3.52 10.06
N PHE A 154 8.95 4.54 10.29
CA PHE A 154 9.81 4.69 11.47
C PHE A 154 9.20 5.48 12.65
N PHE A 155 7.92 5.87 12.64
CA PHE A 155 7.30 6.56 13.80
C PHE A 155 7.16 5.64 15.03
N ASN A 156 8.29 5.44 15.70
CA ASN A 156 8.49 5.02 17.08
C ASN A 156 9.84 5.63 17.50
N LYS A 157 9.78 6.86 18.03
CA LYS A 157 10.78 7.35 18.98
C LYS A 157 10.11 7.58 20.31
#